data_AF-A0A8S9JJB8-F1
#
_entry.id   AF-A0A8S9JJB8-F1
#
_cell.length_a   1.000
_cell.length_b   1.000
_cell.length_c   1.000
_cell.angle_alpha   90.00
_cell.angle_beta   90.00
_cell.angle_gamma   90.00
#
_symmetry.space_group_name_H-M   'P 1'
#
loop_
_entity.id
_entity.type
_entity.pdbx_description
1 polymer ?
#
loop_
_entity_poly.entity_id
_entity_poly.type
_entity_poly.pdbx_seq_one_letter_code
_entity_poly.pdbx_strand_id
1 'polypeptide(L)'
;VENEYGNVDSSYGAAGKIYMKWSASMALSLDTGVPWNMCQQGDAPDPIINTCNGFYCDQFTPNSNNKPKMWTENWSGWFLGFGDPTPYRPVEDLAFAVAIFYQRSGTFQNYYMYHGGTNFERTSGGPLISTSYDYDAPIDEYGLVRQPKWGHLRDLHKAIKLCEDALLATDPTVTSLGSNLVASEYKTSSGSCAAFLANIGTVSDATVTFNGNSYHLPAWSISILPDCKNVAFNTAKINAATESTTFARQALKPNADSSEELGSQWSYIKEPIGISKADAFVKPGLLEQINTTADESDYLWYSLR
;
A
#
# COMPACT_ATOMS: atom_id res chain seq x y z
N VAL A 1 -16.22 3.76 4.28
CA VAL A 1 -17.05 4.70 3.47
C VAL A 1 -16.20 5.91 3.18
N GLU A 2 -16.32 6.51 1.99
CA GLU A 2 -15.41 7.58 1.54
C GLU A 2 -13.94 7.15 1.47
N ASN A 3 -13.08 8.00 0.90
CA ASN A 3 -11.65 7.77 0.83
C ASN A 3 -10.85 9.06 1.00
N GLU A 4 -10.07 9.15 2.07
CA GLU A 4 -9.19 10.30 2.39
C GLU A 4 -9.86 11.68 2.38
N TYR A 5 -11.18 11.75 2.60
CA TYR A 5 -11.94 13.00 2.51
C TYR A 5 -11.44 14.07 3.48
N GLY A 6 -10.92 13.67 4.65
CA GLY A 6 -10.33 14.60 5.62
C GLY A 6 -9.13 15.38 5.10
N ASN A 7 -8.46 14.90 4.03
CA ASN A 7 -7.39 15.65 3.36
C ASN A 7 -7.93 16.83 2.53
N VAL A 8 -9.21 16.80 2.12
CA VAL A 8 -9.80 17.80 1.22
C VAL A 8 -10.96 18.58 1.83
N ASP A 9 -11.55 18.09 2.93
CA ASP A 9 -12.80 18.62 3.49
C ASP A 9 -12.73 20.11 3.86
N SER A 10 -11.56 20.61 4.23
CA SER A 10 -11.31 22.00 4.60
C SER A 10 -11.62 22.96 3.45
N SER A 11 -11.44 22.53 2.20
CA SER A 11 -11.77 23.30 1.00
C SER A 11 -13.28 23.56 0.86
N TYR A 12 -14.11 22.76 1.54
CA TYR A 12 -15.57 22.86 1.54
C TYR A 12 -16.14 23.45 2.84
N GLY A 13 -15.28 23.79 3.81
CA GLY A 13 -15.66 24.40 5.09
C GLY A 13 -16.78 23.64 5.81
N ALA A 14 -17.81 24.37 6.25
CA ALA A 14 -18.94 23.79 6.97
C ALA A 14 -19.72 22.75 6.16
N ALA A 15 -19.83 22.94 4.84
CA ALA A 15 -20.54 22.00 3.97
C ALA A 15 -19.82 20.64 3.91
N GLY A 16 -18.49 20.63 3.89
CA GLY A 16 -17.71 19.39 3.94
C GLY A 16 -17.91 18.61 5.24
N LYS A 17 -18.00 19.31 6.38
CA LYS A 17 -18.31 18.68 7.67
C LYS A 17 -19.73 18.11 7.73
N ILE A 18 -20.71 18.78 7.12
CA ILE A 18 -22.08 18.25 7.00
C ILE A 18 -22.09 17.00 6.13
N TYR A 19 -21.42 17.04 4.98
CA TYR A 19 -21.29 15.90 4.07
C TYR A 19 -20.66 14.69 4.75
N MET A 20 -19.50 14.86 5.41
CA MET A 20 -18.81 13.79 6.11
C MET A 20 -19.72 13.10 7.16
N LYS A 21 -20.44 13.89 7.97
CA LYS A 21 -21.39 13.36 8.95
C LYS A 21 -22.56 12.61 8.30
N TRP A 22 -23.06 13.13 7.18
CA TRP A 22 -24.09 12.45 6.40
C TRP A 22 -23.59 11.12 5.83
N SER A 23 -22.40 11.10 5.21
CA SER A 23 -21.79 9.88 4.64
C SER A 23 -21.58 8.80 5.70
N ALA A 24 -21.10 9.20 6.87
CA ALA A 24 -20.98 8.31 8.02
C ALA A 24 -22.33 7.76 8.49
N SER A 25 -23.33 8.63 8.67
CA SER A 25 -24.67 8.24 9.13
C SER A 25 -25.37 7.31 8.12
N MET A 26 -25.21 7.60 6.83
CA MET A 26 -25.74 6.77 5.74
C MET A 26 -25.11 5.38 5.76
N ALA A 27 -23.77 5.29 5.85
CA ALA A 27 -23.09 4.00 5.92
C ALA A 27 -23.53 3.16 7.14
N LEU A 28 -23.67 3.80 8.31
CA LEU A 28 -24.15 3.15 9.52
C LEU A 28 -25.60 2.67 9.38
N SER A 29 -26.47 3.42 8.69
CA SER A 29 -27.87 3.04 8.51
C SER A 29 -28.08 1.79 7.64
N LEU A 30 -27.05 1.35 6.90
CA LEU A 30 -27.10 0.11 6.13
C LEU A 30 -27.06 -1.15 7.00
N ASP A 31 -26.75 -1.02 8.30
CA ASP A 31 -26.77 -2.10 9.29
C ASP A 31 -26.09 -3.39 8.81
N THR A 32 -24.85 -3.25 8.35
CA THR A 32 -24.08 -4.35 7.74
C THR A 32 -23.64 -5.43 8.74
N GLY A 33 -23.82 -5.21 10.04
CA GLY A 33 -23.39 -6.11 11.11
C GLY A 33 -21.87 -6.13 11.39
N VAL A 34 -21.08 -5.31 10.69
CA VAL A 34 -19.62 -5.21 10.86
C VAL A 34 -19.15 -3.75 10.93
N PRO A 35 -17.97 -3.45 11.52
CA PRO A 35 -17.49 -2.08 11.66
C PRO A 35 -17.26 -1.36 10.32
N TRP A 36 -17.50 -0.04 10.32
CA TRP A 36 -17.10 0.86 9.25
C TRP A 36 -15.81 1.60 9.60
N ASN A 37 -15.00 1.90 8.56
CA ASN A 37 -13.84 2.76 8.68
C ASN A 37 -13.86 3.92 7.67
N MET A 38 -13.03 4.94 7.96
CA MET A 38 -12.72 6.08 7.10
C MET A 38 -11.22 6.38 7.20
N CYS A 39 -10.49 6.25 6.10
CA CYS A 39 -9.06 6.57 6.04
C CYS A 39 -8.82 8.09 5.99
N GLN A 40 -7.75 8.55 6.65
CA GLN A 40 -7.38 9.97 6.77
C GLN A 40 -8.52 10.90 7.23
N GLN A 41 -9.41 10.40 8.09
CA GLN A 41 -10.55 11.18 8.60
C GLN A 41 -10.44 11.39 10.11
N GLY A 42 -9.69 12.41 10.53
CA GLY A 42 -9.43 12.67 11.96
C GLY A 42 -10.68 12.86 12.83
N ASP A 43 -11.75 13.43 12.27
CA ASP A 43 -13.01 13.70 12.96
C ASP A 43 -14.14 12.71 12.60
N ALA A 44 -13.80 11.49 12.18
CA ALA A 44 -14.80 10.44 11.91
C ALA A 44 -15.68 10.19 13.15
N PRO A 45 -17.02 10.28 13.02
CA PRO A 45 -17.94 10.15 14.15
C PRO A 45 -18.04 8.70 14.63
N ASP A 46 -18.35 8.51 15.92
CA ASP A 46 -18.60 7.17 16.44
C ASP A 46 -19.81 6.51 15.78
N PRO A 47 -19.80 5.18 15.56
CA PRO A 47 -18.74 4.22 15.90
C PRO A 47 -17.69 4.00 14.78
N ILE A 48 -17.57 4.88 13.79
CA ILE A 48 -16.63 4.71 12.66
C ILE A 48 -15.18 4.80 13.14
N ILE A 49 -14.35 3.87 12.68
CA ILE A 49 -12.93 3.82 12.98
C ILE A 49 -12.17 4.69 11.98
N ASN A 50 -11.48 5.73 12.44
CA ASN A 50 -10.56 6.46 11.58
C ASN A 50 -9.25 5.69 11.44
N THR A 51 -8.69 5.67 10.23
CA THR A 51 -7.49 4.89 9.90
C THR A 51 -6.42 5.76 9.23
N CYS A 52 -5.21 5.21 9.14
CA CYS A 52 -4.07 5.88 8.53
C CYS A 52 -3.67 5.24 7.20
N ASN A 53 -3.17 6.05 6.29
CA ASN A 53 -2.52 5.67 5.04
C ASN A 53 -1.13 6.30 4.97
N GLY A 54 -0.18 5.64 4.31
CA GLY A 54 1.15 6.20 4.13
C GLY A 54 2.25 5.15 3.99
N PHE A 55 3.50 5.61 3.92
CA PHE A 55 4.68 4.75 4.07
C PHE A 55 4.88 4.30 5.53
N TYR A 56 4.42 5.12 6.48
CA TYR A 56 4.56 4.94 7.92
C TYR A 56 3.31 5.43 8.64
N CYS A 57 2.73 4.59 9.51
CA CYS A 57 1.59 4.94 10.37
C CYS A 57 1.83 4.58 11.84
N ASP A 58 3.09 4.43 12.24
CA ASP A 58 3.49 4.00 13.58
C ASP A 58 3.25 5.09 14.64
N GLN A 59 3.20 6.37 14.24
CA GLN A 59 2.80 7.49 15.12
C GLN A 59 1.29 7.77 15.11
N PHE A 60 0.52 7.15 14.23
CA PHE A 60 -0.91 7.40 14.17
C PHE A 60 -1.60 6.93 15.45
N THR A 61 -2.55 7.73 15.92
CA THR A 61 -3.44 7.40 17.04
C THR A 61 -4.87 7.62 16.57
N PRO A 62 -5.79 6.65 16.78
CA PRO A 62 -7.19 6.83 16.45
C PRO A 62 -7.81 7.97 17.27
N ASN A 63 -8.93 8.51 16.81
CA ASN A 63 -9.56 9.68 17.44
C ASN A 63 -10.28 9.39 18.76
N SER A 64 -10.20 8.14 19.25
CA SER A 64 -10.71 7.69 20.54
C SER A 64 -9.92 6.48 21.01
N ASN A 65 -9.68 6.36 22.32
CA ASN A 65 -8.98 5.22 22.93
C ASN A 65 -9.78 3.91 22.84
N ASN A 66 -11.07 3.98 22.52
CA ASN A 66 -11.93 2.80 22.34
C ASN A 66 -11.87 2.22 20.91
N LYS A 67 -11.06 2.82 20.03
CA LYS A 67 -10.91 2.39 18.63
C LYS A 67 -9.55 1.74 18.41
N PRO A 68 -9.48 0.67 17.61
CA PRO A 68 -8.21 0.04 17.28
C PRO A 68 -7.38 0.95 16.37
N LYS A 69 -6.05 0.87 16.50
CA LYS A 69 -5.11 1.50 15.58
C LYS A 69 -4.97 0.66 14.31
N MET A 70 -5.47 1.20 13.20
CA MET A 70 -5.52 0.52 11.90
C MET A 70 -4.81 1.32 10.80
N TRP A 71 -4.04 0.61 9.97
CA TRP A 71 -3.32 1.12 8.81
C TRP A 71 -3.89 0.49 7.54
N THR A 72 -4.71 1.27 6.82
CA THR A 72 -5.48 0.79 5.65
C THR A 72 -4.66 0.77 4.37
N GLU A 73 -3.64 1.61 4.24
CA GLU A 73 -2.75 1.60 3.07
C GLU A 73 -1.29 1.78 3.46
N ASN A 74 -0.57 0.66 3.61
CA ASN A 74 0.88 0.65 3.66
C ASN A 74 1.43 0.59 2.25
N TRP A 75 1.96 1.72 1.77
CA TRP A 75 2.38 1.84 0.37
C TRP A 75 3.59 0.97 0.06
N SER A 76 3.41 -0.14 -0.67
CA SER A 76 4.48 -1.09 -0.98
C SER A 76 5.53 -0.56 -1.97
N GLY A 77 5.23 0.58 -2.58
CA GLY A 77 5.96 1.30 -3.62
C GLY A 77 5.16 2.55 -4.00
N TRP A 78 4.97 2.80 -5.30
CA TRP A 78 4.16 3.92 -5.79
C TRP A 78 3.53 3.58 -7.15
N PHE A 79 2.55 4.36 -7.60
CA PHE A 79 2.03 4.20 -8.97
C PHE A 79 3.08 4.68 -10.00
N LEU A 80 3.01 4.14 -11.22
CA LEU A 80 3.85 4.56 -12.33
C LEU A 80 3.09 5.55 -13.22
N GLY A 81 3.63 6.77 -13.40
CA GLY A 81 3.14 7.73 -14.37
C GLY A 81 3.76 7.53 -15.76
N PHE A 82 3.04 7.92 -16.82
CA PHE A 82 3.62 7.96 -18.16
C PHE A 82 4.78 8.98 -18.20
N GLY A 83 5.99 8.50 -18.46
CA GLY A 83 7.21 9.33 -18.51
C GLY A 83 8.01 9.36 -17.20
N ASP A 84 7.48 8.78 -16.11
CA ASP A 84 8.15 8.70 -14.82
C ASP A 84 9.08 7.48 -14.72
N PRO A 85 10.10 7.51 -13.84
CA PRO A 85 10.89 6.33 -13.52
C PRO A 85 10.07 5.28 -12.76
N THR A 86 10.44 4.00 -12.91
CA THR A 86 9.81 2.91 -12.17
C THR A 86 10.01 3.07 -10.66
N PRO A 87 8.93 3.16 -9.86
CA PRO A 87 9.04 3.33 -8.43
C PRO A 87 9.55 2.05 -7.75
N TYR A 88 10.26 2.22 -6.64
CA TYR A 88 10.83 1.13 -5.86
C TYR A 88 10.84 1.47 -4.37
N ARG A 89 10.43 0.52 -3.52
CA ARG A 89 10.56 0.60 -2.06
C ARG A 89 11.29 -0.66 -1.54
N PRO A 90 12.44 -0.51 -0.87
CA PRO A 90 13.17 -1.64 -0.29
C PRO A 90 12.29 -2.45 0.66
N VAL A 91 12.43 -3.78 0.63
CA VAL A 91 11.61 -4.63 1.50
C VAL A 91 12.02 -4.51 2.97
N GLU A 92 13.28 -4.19 3.25
CA GLU A 92 13.78 -3.95 4.60
C GLU A 92 13.07 -2.76 5.25
N ASP A 93 12.87 -1.68 4.48
CA ASP A 93 12.11 -0.49 4.88
C ASP A 93 10.63 -0.82 5.09
N LEU A 94 10.01 -1.53 4.14
CA LEU A 94 8.61 -1.94 4.25
C LEU A 94 8.38 -2.85 5.46
N ALA A 95 9.28 -3.80 5.71
CA ALA A 95 9.24 -4.69 6.87
C ALA A 95 9.47 -3.93 8.18
N PHE A 96 10.40 -2.96 8.19
CA PHE A 96 10.61 -2.06 9.33
C PHE A 96 9.34 -1.28 9.65
N ALA A 97 8.70 -0.67 8.66
CA ALA A 97 7.49 0.12 8.83
C ALA A 97 6.33 -0.71 9.44
N VAL A 98 6.15 -1.96 8.99
CA VAL A 98 5.18 -2.89 9.57
C VAL A 98 5.56 -3.29 11.00
N ALA A 99 6.81 -3.67 11.24
CA ALA A 99 7.26 -4.09 12.56
C ALA A 99 7.13 -2.97 13.60
N ILE A 100 7.49 -1.72 13.26
CA ILE A 100 7.36 -0.58 14.16
C ILE A 100 5.90 -0.21 14.43
N PHE A 101 5.00 -0.45 13.47
CA PHE A 101 3.56 -0.27 13.66
C PHE A 101 3.02 -1.24 14.71
N TYR A 102 3.31 -2.55 14.60
CA TYR A 102 2.90 -3.55 15.60
C TYR A 102 3.63 -3.38 16.94
N GLN A 103 4.88 -2.91 16.92
CA GLN A 103 5.61 -2.54 18.14
C GLN A 103 4.89 -1.45 18.95
N ARG A 104 4.13 -0.57 18.29
CA ARG A 104 3.43 0.59 18.87
C ARG A 104 1.91 0.41 18.85
N SER A 105 1.46 -0.76 19.31
CA SER A 105 0.03 -1.14 19.45
C SER A 105 -0.79 -1.10 18.16
N GLY A 106 -0.15 -1.23 16.99
CA GLY A 106 -0.86 -1.45 15.73
C GLY A 106 -1.55 -2.80 15.71
N THR A 107 -2.78 -2.87 15.17
CA THR A 107 -3.60 -4.10 15.22
C THR A 107 -4.07 -4.58 13.85
N PHE A 108 -4.10 -3.69 12.86
CA PHE A 108 -4.47 -4.00 11.48
C PHE A 108 -3.53 -3.26 10.53
N GLN A 109 -2.94 -3.97 9.58
CA GLN A 109 -2.13 -3.39 8.51
C GLN A 109 -2.48 -4.06 7.19
N ASN A 110 -2.66 -3.25 6.15
CA ASN A 110 -2.91 -3.70 4.79
C ASN A 110 -1.85 -3.17 3.83
N TYR A 111 -1.36 -3.99 2.89
CA TYR A 111 -0.43 -3.56 1.85
C TYR A 111 -1.21 -2.95 0.69
N TYR A 112 -0.90 -1.70 0.36
CA TYR A 112 -1.36 -1.05 -0.86
C TYR A 112 -0.14 -0.87 -1.77
N MET A 113 0.15 -1.75 -2.73
CA MET A 113 -0.63 -2.93 -3.12
C MET A 113 0.07 -4.22 -2.70
N TYR A 114 -0.72 -5.26 -2.41
CA TYR A 114 -0.18 -6.62 -2.33
C TYR A 114 0.02 -7.24 -3.74
N HIS A 115 -0.91 -6.97 -4.63
CA HIS A 115 -0.82 -7.14 -6.08
C HIS A 115 -1.46 -5.90 -6.71
N GLY A 116 -0.72 -5.19 -7.55
CA GLY A 116 -1.23 -3.98 -8.19
C GLY A 116 -1.91 -4.26 -9.54
N GLY A 117 -1.26 -5.02 -10.41
CA GLY A 117 -1.83 -5.47 -11.69
C GLY A 117 -1.72 -4.44 -12.82
N THR A 118 -2.75 -4.38 -13.66
CA THR A 118 -2.77 -3.60 -14.91
C THR A 118 -4.06 -2.80 -15.02
N ASN A 119 -3.94 -1.52 -15.37
CA ASN A 119 -5.05 -0.67 -15.79
C ASN A 119 -5.41 -1.02 -17.24
N PHE A 120 -6.28 -2.01 -17.42
CA PHE A 120 -6.72 -2.41 -18.76
C PHE A 120 -7.62 -1.36 -19.41
N GLU A 121 -7.57 -1.33 -20.74
CA GLU A 121 -8.38 -0.46 -21.58
C GLU A 121 -8.20 1.03 -21.20
N ARG A 122 -9.27 1.82 -21.29
CA ARG A 122 -9.21 3.29 -21.20
C ARG A 122 -9.90 3.91 -19.98
N THR A 123 -10.72 3.16 -19.23
CA THR A 123 -11.53 3.68 -18.11
C THR A 123 -11.06 3.21 -16.73
N SER A 124 -9.85 2.64 -16.63
CA SER A 124 -9.32 2.08 -15.38
C SER A 124 -8.30 3.01 -14.71
N GLY A 125 -7.36 3.55 -15.48
CA GLY A 125 -6.26 4.38 -14.96
C GLY A 125 -6.69 5.81 -14.64
N GLY A 126 -6.00 6.43 -13.68
CA GLY A 126 -6.13 7.86 -13.41
C GLY A 126 -5.38 8.72 -14.43
N PRO A 127 -5.50 10.06 -14.35
CA PRO A 127 -4.79 10.98 -15.22
C PRO A 127 -3.28 10.72 -15.24
N LEU A 128 -2.73 10.45 -16.43
CA LEU A 128 -1.31 10.16 -16.67
C LEU A 128 -0.75 8.93 -15.92
N ILE A 129 -1.59 8.11 -15.31
CA ILE A 129 -1.17 6.83 -14.75
C ILE A 129 -0.94 5.84 -15.89
N SER A 130 0.20 5.15 -15.87
CA SER A 130 0.54 4.19 -16.89
C SER A 130 -0.42 2.98 -16.88
N THR A 131 -0.41 2.22 -17.98
CA THR A 131 -1.11 0.93 -18.05
C THR A 131 -0.65 -0.04 -16.96
N SER A 132 0.64 -0.02 -16.60
CA SER A 132 1.15 -0.82 -15.49
C SER A 132 0.73 -0.20 -14.15
N TYR A 133 0.18 -1.03 -13.28
CA TYR A 133 -0.08 -0.69 -11.88
C TYR A 133 0.72 -1.59 -10.93
N ASP A 134 1.91 -2.06 -11.35
CA ASP A 134 2.76 -2.99 -10.59
C ASP A 134 3.02 -2.58 -9.12
N TYR A 135 3.21 -1.27 -8.88
CA TYR A 135 3.38 -0.68 -7.55
C TYR A 135 4.61 -1.17 -6.76
N ASP A 136 5.56 -1.86 -7.40
CA ASP A 136 6.61 -2.63 -6.72
C ASP A 136 6.02 -3.58 -5.66
N ALA A 137 4.85 -4.14 -5.95
CA ALA A 137 4.08 -4.96 -5.04
C ALA A 137 4.75 -6.33 -4.79
N PRO A 138 4.47 -7.00 -3.65
CA PRO A 138 4.95 -8.36 -3.37
C PRO A 138 4.57 -9.39 -4.45
N ILE A 139 3.45 -9.19 -5.14
CA ILE A 139 3.10 -9.90 -6.37
C ILE A 139 3.15 -8.89 -7.51
N ASP A 140 3.99 -9.13 -8.51
CA ASP A 140 4.18 -8.21 -9.63
C ASP A 140 2.93 -8.08 -10.51
N GLU A 141 2.99 -7.17 -11.49
CA GLU A 141 1.92 -6.94 -12.47
C GLU A 141 1.40 -8.23 -13.13
N TYR A 142 2.27 -9.22 -13.36
CA TYR A 142 1.96 -10.45 -14.08
C TYR A 142 1.50 -11.58 -13.16
N GLY A 143 1.38 -11.32 -11.86
CA GLY A 143 1.00 -12.33 -10.87
C GLY A 143 2.16 -13.20 -10.38
N LEU A 144 3.41 -12.83 -10.69
CA LEU A 144 4.58 -13.56 -10.20
C LEU A 144 4.99 -13.07 -8.81
N VAL A 145 5.55 -13.97 -8.03
CA VAL A 145 6.06 -13.66 -6.69
C VAL A 145 7.33 -12.82 -6.82
N ARG A 146 7.31 -11.59 -6.32
CA ARG A 146 8.48 -10.69 -6.32
C ARG A 146 9.41 -11.03 -5.16
N GLN A 147 10.52 -11.68 -5.43
CA GLN A 147 11.57 -11.93 -4.44
C GLN A 147 12.65 -10.84 -4.43
N PRO A 148 13.25 -10.52 -3.28
CA PRO A 148 13.01 -11.12 -1.96
C PRO A 148 11.79 -10.54 -1.23
N LYS A 149 11.09 -9.56 -1.84
CA LYS A 149 10.04 -8.77 -1.17
C LYS A 149 8.97 -9.65 -0.52
N TRP A 150 8.34 -10.51 -1.30
CA TRP A 150 7.30 -11.40 -0.82
C TRP A 150 7.80 -12.37 0.26
N GLY A 151 8.96 -13.00 0.05
CA GLY A 151 9.52 -13.97 0.99
C GLY A 151 9.87 -13.35 2.34
N HIS A 152 10.45 -12.15 2.33
CA HIS A 152 10.80 -11.43 3.55
C HIS A 152 9.57 -10.99 4.33
N LEU A 153 8.53 -10.47 3.65
CA LEU A 153 7.26 -10.12 4.29
C LEU A 153 6.50 -11.35 4.81
N ARG A 154 6.54 -12.49 4.09
CA ARG A 154 5.98 -13.75 4.59
C ARG A 154 6.61 -14.15 5.92
N ASP A 155 7.93 -14.06 6.05
CA ASP A 155 8.63 -14.46 7.26
C ASP A 155 8.45 -13.44 8.41
N LEU A 156 8.31 -12.15 8.08
CA LEU A 156 7.83 -11.12 9.03
C LEU A 156 6.46 -11.50 9.61
N HIS A 157 5.48 -11.84 8.76
CA HIS A 157 4.14 -12.22 9.24
C HIS A 157 4.15 -13.46 10.11
N LYS A 158 4.97 -14.47 9.77
CA LYS A 158 5.16 -15.65 10.65
C LYS A 158 5.66 -15.23 12.02
N ALA A 159 6.64 -14.32 12.09
CA ALA A 159 7.15 -13.81 13.37
C ALA A 159 6.09 -13.03 14.16
N ILE A 160 5.31 -12.16 13.50
CA ILE A 160 4.18 -11.46 14.14
C ILE A 160 3.13 -12.45 14.66
N LYS A 161 2.83 -13.51 13.89
CA LYS A 161 1.88 -14.54 14.32
C LYS A 161 2.34 -15.33 15.53
N LEU A 162 3.64 -15.57 15.69
CA LEU A 162 4.17 -16.14 16.93
C LEU A 162 3.99 -15.20 18.15
N CYS A 163 3.85 -13.89 17.92
CA CYS A 163 3.60 -12.90 18.97
C CYS A 163 2.09 -12.67 19.25
N GLU A 164 1.18 -13.25 18.47
CA GLU A 164 -0.24 -12.88 18.44
C GLU A 164 -0.92 -12.94 19.81
N ASP A 165 -0.72 -14.03 20.57
CA ASP A 165 -1.30 -14.20 21.90
C ASP A 165 -0.92 -13.07 22.87
N ALA A 166 0.35 -12.61 22.82
CA ALA A 166 0.82 -11.53 23.66
C ALA A 166 0.32 -10.16 23.17
N LEU A 167 0.34 -9.93 21.85
CA LEU A 167 -0.12 -8.69 21.23
C LEU A 167 -1.61 -8.41 21.47
N LEU A 168 -2.45 -9.46 21.51
CA LEU A 168 -3.89 -9.33 21.73
C LEU A 168 -4.28 -9.17 23.21
N ALA A 169 -3.40 -9.60 24.13
CA ALA A 169 -3.74 -9.71 25.55
C ALA A 169 -3.31 -8.51 26.40
N THR A 170 -2.38 -7.68 25.92
CA THR A 170 -1.84 -6.55 26.70
C THR A 170 -1.29 -5.45 25.80
N ASP A 171 -1.17 -4.25 26.37
CA ASP A 171 -0.38 -3.16 25.78
C ASP A 171 1.13 -3.36 26.01
N PRO A 172 1.99 -2.76 25.15
CA PRO A 172 3.43 -2.87 25.29
C PRO A 172 3.96 -1.99 26.43
N THR A 173 4.90 -2.53 27.20
CA THR A 173 5.78 -1.73 28.05
C THR A 173 6.99 -1.27 27.24
N VAL A 174 7.10 0.05 27.03
CA VAL A 174 8.18 0.65 26.23
C VAL A 174 9.36 1.05 27.12
N THR A 175 10.56 0.60 26.78
CA THR A 175 11.80 0.89 27.50
C THR A 175 12.85 1.42 26.54
N SER A 176 13.53 2.52 26.89
CA SER A 176 14.71 2.98 26.13
C SER A 176 15.90 2.07 26.41
N LEU A 177 16.58 1.66 25.35
CA LEU A 177 17.83 0.90 25.40
C LEU A 177 19.06 1.77 25.08
N GLY A 178 18.86 3.08 24.86
CA GLY A 178 19.86 4.02 24.40
C GLY A 178 19.29 5.04 23.41
N SER A 179 20.17 5.89 22.86
CA SER A 179 19.78 6.87 21.84
C SER A 179 19.31 6.15 20.57
N ASN A 180 18.06 6.40 20.15
CA ASN A 180 17.38 5.73 19.02
C ASN A 180 17.17 4.21 19.18
N LEU A 181 17.38 3.66 20.38
CA LEU A 181 17.22 2.23 20.66
C LEU A 181 16.05 2.04 21.63
N VAL A 182 15.08 1.22 21.23
CA VAL A 182 13.82 1.04 21.97
C VAL A 182 13.43 -0.43 22.05
N ALA A 183 13.07 -0.90 23.23
CA ALA A 183 12.38 -2.17 23.42
C ALA A 183 10.89 -1.92 23.70
N SER A 184 10.02 -2.72 23.10
CA SER A 184 8.62 -2.83 23.50
C SER A 184 8.33 -4.27 23.87
N GLU A 185 7.94 -4.51 25.13
CA GLU A 185 7.63 -5.83 25.66
C GLU A 185 6.12 -5.97 25.89
N TYR A 186 5.51 -6.94 25.23
CA TYR A 186 4.15 -7.39 25.45
C TYR A 186 4.20 -8.59 26.37
N LYS A 187 3.84 -8.41 27.65
CA LYS A 187 3.95 -9.46 28.66
C LYS A 187 2.64 -9.65 29.42
N THR A 188 2.10 -10.85 29.31
CA THR A 188 0.85 -11.25 29.98
C THR A 188 1.13 -11.74 31.41
N SER A 189 0.12 -11.67 32.27
CA SER A 189 0.20 -12.25 33.63
C SER A 189 0.32 -13.77 33.62
N SER A 190 -0.15 -14.44 32.56
CA SER A 190 0.00 -15.89 32.33
C SER A 190 1.39 -16.32 31.84
N GLY A 191 2.28 -15.37 31.53
CA GLY A 191 3.67 -15.64 31.18
C GLY A 191 4.02 -15.62 29.69
N SER A 192 3.04 -15.49 28.77
CA SER A 192 3.32 -15.22 27.36
C SER A 192 4.01 -13.87 27.21
N CYS A 193 5.08 -13.82 26.43
CA CYS A 193 5.93 -12.64 26.27
C CYS A 193 6.41 -12.50 24.83
N ALA A 194 6.17 -11.36 24.20
CA ALA A 194 6.76 -10.99 22.92
C ALA A 194 7.48 -9.65 23.03
N ALA A 195 8.64 -9.50 22.39
CA ALA A 195 9.40 -8.26 22.40
C ALA A 195 9.81 -7.81 21.00
N PHE A 196 9.83 -6.50 20.81
CA PHE A 196 10.34 -5.83 19.60
C PHE A 196 11.50 -4.94 20.02
N LEU A 197 12.68 -5.19 19.45
CA LEU A 197 13.90 -4.43 19.72
C LEU A 197 14.26 -3.61 18.49
N ALA A 198 14.07 -2.29 18.57
CA ALA A 198 14.25 -1.36 17.46
C ALA A 198 15.57 -0.59 17.56
N ASN A 199 16.27 -0.51 16.44
CA ASN A 199 17.24 0.54 16.14
C ASN A 199 16.63 1.48 15.11
N ILE A 200 16.17 2.63 15.57
CA ILE A 200 15.56 3.70 14.75
C ILE A 200 16.68 4.61 14.18
N GLY A 201 17.93 4.41 14.57
CA GLY A 201 19.08 5.11 13.98
C GLY A 201 19.34 4.62 12.56
N THR A 202 19.59 5.56 11.64
CA THR A 202 19.76 5.25 10.20
C THR A 202 21.21 5.07 9.76
N VAL A 203 22.18 5.37 10.64
CA VAL A 203 23.60 5.48 10.27
C VAL A 203 24.42 4.28 10.73
N SER A 204 24.20 3.78 11.95
CA SER A 204 25.06 2.78 12.57
C SER A 204 24.27 1.67 13.25
N ASP A 205 24.80 0.47 13.13
CA ASP A 205 24.40 -0.68 13.90
C ASP A 205 24.63 -0.45 15.41
N ALA A 206 23.88 -1.16 16.24
CA ALA A 206 24.02 -1.11 17.69
C ALA A 206 23.88 -2.50 18.31
N THR A 207 24.58 -2.73 19.42
CA THR A 207 24.36 -3.89 20.28
C THR A 207 23.65 -3.45 21.55
N VAL A 208 22.54 -4.10 21.88
CA VAL A 208 21.75 -3.80 23.08
C VAL A 208 21.69 -4.98 24.03
N THR A 209 21.52 -4.71 25.32
CA THR A 209 21.21 -5.74 26.32
C THR A 209 19.73 -5.69 26.66
N PHE A 210 19.03 -6.82 26.50
CA PHE A 210 17.61 -6.97 26.85
C PHE A 210 17.40 -8.31 27.55
N ASN A 211 16.74 -8.28 28.72
CA ASN A 211 16.53 -9.46 29.59
C ASN A 211 17.81 -10.30 29.82
N GLY A 212 18.95 -9.62 30.02
CA GLY A 212 20.26 -10.22 30.27
C GLY A 212 20.97 -10.82 29.04
N ASN A 213 20.36 -10.76 27.85
CA ASN A 213 20.95 -11.24 26.60
C ASN A 213 21.41 -10.07 25.72
N SER A 214 22.40 -10.31 24.87
CA SER A 214 22.96 -9.33 23.95
C SER A 214 22.39 -9.52 22.53
N TYR A 215 21.95 -8.44 21.90
CA TYR A 215 21.35 -8.46 20.56
C TYR A 215 21.99 -7.42 19.64
N HIS A 216 22.43 -7.85 18.46
CA HIS A 216 22.92 -6.96 17.41
C HIS A 216 21.77 -6.49 16.52
N LEU A 217 21.57 -5.18 16.44
CA LEU A 217 20.54 -4.51 15.68
C LEU A 217 21.18 -3.68 14.55
N PRO A 218 21.05 -4.09 13.28
CA PRO A 218 21.43 -3.24 12.15
C PRO A 218 20.79 -1.85 12.21
N ALA A 219 21.40 -0.85 11.58
CA ALA A 219 20.76 0.45 11.37
C ALA A 219 19.38 0.28 10.71
N TRP A 220 18.40 1.08 11.14
CA TRP A 220 17.02 1.07 10.64
C TRP A 220 16.39 -0.33 10.63
N SER A 221 16.43 -1.01 11.78
CA SER A 221 15.94 -2.39 11.87
C SER A 221 15.20 -2.68 13.18
N ILE A 222 14.32 -3.69 13.13
CA ILE A 222 13.65 -4.24 14.30
C ILE A 222 13.88 -5.74 14.35
N SER A 223 14.31 -6.24 15.51
CA SER A 223 14.30 -7.67 15.82
C SER A 223 13.02 -8.04 16.57
N ILE A 224 12.35 -9.11 16.14
CA ILE A 224 11.13 -9.65 16.77
C ILE A 224 11.49 -10.91 17.55
N LEU A 225 11.14 -10.92 18.83
CA LEU A 225 11.42 -12.00 19.78
C LEU A 225 10.08 -12.52 20.34
N PRO A 226 9.48 -13.58 19.75
CA PRO A 226 8.15 -14.06 20.16
C PRO A 226 8.07 -14.69 21.55
N ASP A 227 9.21 -14.92 22.19
CA ASP A 227 9.38 -15.45 23.55
C ASP A 227 10.22 -14.51 24.45
N CYS A 228 10.44 -13.26 24.00
CA CYS A 228 11.31 -12.28 24.62
C CYS A 228 12.79 -12.70 24.76
N LYS A 229 13.23 -13.75 24.05
CA LYS A 229 14.59 -14.30 24.15
C LYS A 229 15.25 -14.63 22.80
N ASN A 230 14.55 -15.31 21.89
CA ASN A 230 15.09 -15.77 20.63
C ASN A 230 14.60 -14.87 19.49
N VAL A 231 15.54 -14.35 18.68
CA VAL A 231 15.19 -13.53 17.51
C VAL A 231 14.62 -14.45 16.43
N ALA A 232 13.33 -14.33 16.14
CA ALA A 232 12.68 -15.06 15.05
C ALA A 232 12.85 -14.35 13.70
N PHE A 233 12.96 -13.02 13.72
CA PHE A 233 13.07 -12.20 12.51
C PHE A 233 13.78 -10.88 12.80
N ASN A 234 14.54 -10.36 11.83
CA ASN A 234 15.00 -8.97 11.85
C ASN A 234 14.73 -8.33 10.48
N THR A 235 14.19 -7.11 10.49
CA THR A 235 13.70 -6.44 9.27
C THR A 235 14.79 -6.13 8.25
N ALA A 236 16.06 -6.02 8.66
CA ALA A 236 17.20 -5.76 7.77
C ALA A 236 17.99 -7.03 7.39
N LYS A 237 17.63 -8.21 7.91
CA LYS A 237 18.31 -9.49 7.61
C LYS A 237 17.47 -10.33 6.66
N ILE A 238 17.64 -10.14 5.36
CA ILE A 238 16.92 -10.89 4.32
C ILE A 238 17.47 -12.32 4.24
N ASN A 239 16.62 -13.29 4.53
CA ASN A 239 16.93 -14.73 4.37
C ASN A 239 16.29 -15.34 3.12
N ALA A 240 15.41 -14.61 2.43
CA ALA A 240 14.80 -15.05 1.18
C ALA A 240 15.80 -14.94 0.02
N ALA A 241 15.80 -15.93 -0.88
CA ALA A 241 16.62 -15.87 -2.08
C ALA A 241 16.14 -14.72 -2.98
N THR A 242 17.06 -13.90 -3.47
CA THR A 242 16.77 -12.88 -4.47
C THR A 242 16.61 -13.57 -5.83
N GLU A 243 15.50 -13.31 -6.51
CA GLU A 243 15.27 -13.75 -7.88
C GLU A 243 15.20 -12.52 -8.78
N SER A 244 15.94 -12.55 -9.89
CA SER A 244 15.85 -11.51 -10.91
C SER A 244 14.93 -12.00 -12.02
N THR A 245 13.73 -11.45 -12.10
CA THR A 245 12.85 -11.66 -13.26
C THR A 245 13.38 -10.84 -14.43
N THR A 246 13.54 -11.49 -15.58
CA THR A 246 13.89 -10.82 -16.83
C THR A 246 12.81 -11.11 -17.85
N PHE A 247 12.44 -10.10 -18.63
CA PHE A 247 11.60 -10.33 -19.80
C PHE A 247 12.42 -11.13 -20.81
N ALA A 248 12.14 -12.42 -20.89
CA ALA A 248 12.63 -13.25 -21.97
C ALA A 248 11.78 -12.96 -23.20
N ARG A 249 12.40 -12.51 -24.28
CA ARG A 249 11.73 -12.51 -25.59
C ARG A 249 11.38 -13.97 -25.87
N GLN A 250 10.08 -14.29 -25.99
CA GLN A 250 9.68 -15.63 -26.38
C GLN A 250 10.33 -15.92 -27.74
N ALA A 251 11.32 -16.81 -27.74
CA ALA A 251 11.93 -17.26 -28.98
C ALA A 251 10.82 -17.87 -29.82
N LEU A 252 10.63 -17.38 -31.05
CA LEU A 252 9.80 -18.02 -32.05
C LEU A 252 10.17 -19.51 -32.03
N LYS A 253 9.28 -20.38 -31.57
CA LYS A 253 9.52 -21.82 -31.63
C LYS A 253 9.72 -22.16 -33.12
N PRO A 254 10.88 -22.68 -33.55
CA PRO A 254 11.08 -23.02 -34.96
C PRO A 254 10.26 -24.25 -35.38
N ASN A 255 9.75 -25.01 -34.41
CA ASN A 255 8.99 -26.24 -34.63
C ASN A 255 7.57 -26.11 -34.06
N ALA A 256 6.73 -25.41 -34.80
CA ALA A 256 5.38 -25.90 -35.06
C ALA A 256 5.33 -26.12 -36.57
N ASP A 257 5.08 -27.36 -37.02
CA ASP A 257 4.74 -27.71 -38.41
C ASP A 257 3.36 -27.11 -38.79
N SER A 258 3.23 -25.80 -38.62
CA SER A 258 2.12 -24.96 -39.04
C SER A 258 2.72 -23.59 -39.34
N SER A 259 3.37 -23.49 -40.49
CA SER A 259 3.95 -22.28 -41.07
C SER A 259 2.88 -21.24 -41.50
N GLU A 260 1.82 -21.02 -40.72
CA GLU A 260 0.73 -20.09 -41.07
C GLU A 260 0.37 -19.01 -40.03
N GLU A 261 0.84 -19.01 -38.78
CA GLU A 261 0.23 -18.08 -37.77
C GLU A 261 1.12 -16.97 -37.17
N LEU A 262 2.42 -16.87 -37.48
CA LEU A 262 3.26 -15.80 -36.91
C LEU A 262 4.10 -15.03 -37.94
N GLY A 263 3.74 -15.15 -39.23
CA GLY A 263 4.04 -14.15 -40.24
C GLY A 263 2.82 -13.24 -40.41
N SER A 264 2.54 -12.40 -39.41
CA SER A 264 1.38 -11.51 -39.43
C SER A 264 1.41 -10.65 -40.71
N GLN A 265 0.48 -10.91 -41.62
CA GLN A 265 0.16 -9.97 -42.70
C GLN A 265 -0.48 -8.75 -42.06
N TRP A 266 0.35 -7.81 -41.61
CA TRP A 266 -0.12 -6.54 -41.08
C TRP A 266 -0.88 -5.79 -42.18
N SER A 267 -2.17 -5.59 -41.96
CA SER A 267 -2.94 -4.57 -42.68
C SER A 267 -2.94 -3.28 -41.86
N TYR A 268 -2.94 -2.14 -42.53
CA TYR A 268 -3.07 -0.84 -41.90
C TYR A 268 -4.20 -0.06 -42.55
N ILE A 269 -4.84 0.80 -41.77
CA ILE A 269 -5.74 1.85 -42.27
C ILE A 269 -5.15 3.20 -41.85
N LYS A 270 -5.20 4.17 -42.75
CA LYS A 270 -4.84 5.55 -42.40
C LYS A 270 -6.09 6.23 -41.85
N GLU A 271 -6.10 6.47 -40.54
CA GLU A 271 -7.16 7.23 -39.90
C GLU A 271 -7.29 8.60 -40.59
N PRO A 272 -8.47 8.95 -41.14
CA PRO A 272 -8.68 10.24 -41.77
C PRO A 272 -8.48 11.38 -40.77
N ILE A 273 -7.75 12.42 -41.18
CA ILE A 273 -7.55 13.60 -40.32
C ILE A 273 -8.82 14.46 -40.35
N GLY A 274 -9.31 14.81 -39.16
CA GLY A 274 -10.38 15.80 -39.00
C GLY A 274 -11.75 15.18 -38.70
N ILE A 275 -12.79 15.97 -38.92
CA ILE A 275 -14.14 15.68 -38.43
C ILE A 275 -14.96 14.94 -39.51
N SER A 276 -15.48 13.77 -39.16
CA SER A 276 -16.55 13.06 -39.89
C SER A 276 -17.83 13.91 -39.88
N LYS A 277 -18.47 14.13 -41.03
CA LYS A 277 -19.74 14.91 -41.09
C LYS A 277 -20.89 14.27 -40.32
N ALA A 278 -20.83 12.96 -40.06
CA ALA A 278 -21.91 12.23 -39.39
C ALA A 278 -21.98 12.58 -37.90
N ASP A 279 -20.85 12.85 -37.27
CA ASP A 279 -20.72 13.04 -35.82
C ASP A 279 -20.33 14.49 -35.45
N ALA A 280 -20.27 15.38 -36.45
CA ALA A 280 -19.95 16.79 -36.28
C ALA A 280 -21.14 17.58 -35.74
N PHE A 281 -20.91 18.43 -34.74
CA PHE A 281 -21.86 19.46 -34.33
C PHE A 281 -21.16 20.81 -34.15
N VAL A 282 -21.94 21.89 -34.18
CA VAL A 282 -21.42 23.27 -34.09
C VAL A 282 -21.99 23.96 -32.87
N LYS A 283 -21.13 24.60 -32.08
CA LYS A 283 -21.49 25.46 -30.96
C LYS A 283 -20.70 26.77 -31.01
N PRO A 284 -21.28 27.90 -30.57
CA PRO A 284 -20.51 29.11 -30.32
C PRO A 284 -19.54 28.90 -29.15
N GLY A 285 -18.24 29.12 -29.38
CA GLY A 285 -17.20 29.03 -28.35
C GLY A 285 -16.52 27.66 -28.24
N LEU A 286 -15.51 27.58 -27.36
CA LEU A 286 -14.81 26.34 -27.03
C LEU A 286 -15.60 25.56 -25.98
N LEU A 287 -15.71 24.25 -26.17
CA LEU A 287 -16.34 23.34 -25.22
C LEU A 287 -15.27 22.65 -24.37
N GLU A 288 -15.63 22.26 -23.14
CA GLU A 288 -14.80 21.43 -22.28
C GLU A 288 -14.90 19.96 -22.75
N GLN A 289 -13.78 19.23 -22.72
CA GLN A 289 -13.68 17.90 -23.35
C GLN A 289 -14.53 16.85 -22.65
N ILE A 290 -14.44 16.73 -21.32
CA ILE A 290 -15.16 15.69 -20.56
C ILE A 290 -16.67 15.88 -20.68
N ASN A 291 -17.17 17.11 -20.55
CA ASN A 291 -18.58 17.44 -20.74
C ASN A 291 -19.06 17.14 -22.17
N THR A 292 -18.16 17.20 -23.15
CA THR A 292 -18.51 16.95 -24.55
C THR A 292 -18.48 15.46 -24.89
N THR A 293 -17.45 14.74 -24.47
CA THR A 293 -17.28 13.32 -24.79
C THR A 293 -18.00 12.41 -23.80
N ALA A 294 -18.40 12.93 -22.63
CA ALA A 294 -18.91 12.15 -21.50
C ALA A 294 -17.97 10.99 -21.11
N ASP A 295 -16.67 11.16 -21.35
CA ASP A 295 -15.65 10.11 -21.21
C ASP A 295 -15.93 8.84 -22.06
N GLU A 296 -16.66 8.95 -23.17
CA GLU A 296 -16.85 7.82 -24.11
C GLU A 296 -15.60 7.58 -24.99
N SER A 297 -14.76 8.60 -25.15
CA SER A 297 -13.51 8.55 -25.92
C SER A 297 -12.45 9.49 -25.35
N ASP A 298 -11.18 9.10 -25.50
CA ASP A 298 -10.01 9.92 -25.17
C ASP A 298 -9.82 11.09 -26.13
N TYR A 299 -10.47 11.03 -27.30
CA TYR A 299 -10.23 11.96 -28.41
C TYR A 299 -11.44 12.87 -28.65
N LEU A 300 -11.16 14.18 -28.77
CA LEU A 300 -12.13 15.18 -29.22
C LEU A 300 -11.48 16.11 -30.26
N TRP A 301 -12.06 16.16 -31.46
CA TRP A 301 -11.59 17.07 -32.51
C TRP A 301 -12.20 18.46 -32.36
N TYR A 302 -11.35 19.47 -32.15
CA TYR A 302 -11.74 20.87 -32.26
C TYR A 302 -11.40 21.40 -33.65
N SER A 303 -12.41 21.91 -34.36
CA SER A 303 -12.23 22.57 -35.66
C SER A 303 -12.88 23.95 -35.62
N LEU A 304 -12.09 24.97 -35.96
CA LEU A 304 -12.55 26.32 -36.19
C LEU A 304 -12.69 26.50 -37.71
N ARG A 305 -13.82 27.07 -38.15
CA ARG A 305 -14.00 27.51 -39.54
C ARG A 305 -13.53 28.95 -39.69
#